data_AF-A0A9E5PX38-F1
#
_entry.id   AF-A0A9E5PX38-F1
#
_cell.length_a   1.000
_cell.length_b   1.000
_cell.length_c   1.000
_cell.angle_alpha   90.00
_cell.angle_beta   90.00
_cell.angle_gamma   90.00
#
_symmetry.space_group_name_H-M   'P 1'
#
loop_
_entity.id
_entity.type
_entity.pdbx_description
1 polymer ?
#
loop_
_entity_poly.entity_id
_entity_poly.type
_entity_poly.pdbx_seq_one_letter_code
_entity_poly.pdbx_strand_id
1 'polypeptide(L)' 'ALLSALTPARLDNESFPFLMSREIELGYALVRASRITYVGELGWEIYVPSEFACSVYDVLVEAG' A
#
# COMPACT_ATOMS: atom_id res chain seq x y z
N ALA A 1 -7.78 3.32 5.94
CA ALA A 1 -8.19 4.69 5.61
C ALA A 1 -7.10 5.40 4.82
N LEU A 2 -5.88 5.50 5.34
CA LEU A 2 -4.72 6.13 4.67
C LEU A 2 -4.49 5.64 3.24
N LEU A 3 -4.13 4.37 3.07
CA LEU A 3 -3.80 3.80 1.77
C LEU A 3 -4.93 3.94 0.75
N SER A 4 -6.20 3.82 1.18
CA SER A 4 -7.37 3.97 0.30
C SER A 4 -7.55 5.38 -0.25
N ALA A 5 -6.95 6.40 0.35
CA ALA A 5 -6.95 7.77 -0.18
C ALA A 5 -5.87 7.97 -1.26
N LEU A 6 -4.87 7.08 -1.32
CA LEU A 6 -3.68 7.22 -2.15
C LEU A 6 -3.65 6.25 -3.35
N THR A 7 -4.64 5.37 -3.44
CA THR A 7 -4.75 4.37 -4.52
C THR A 7 -6.19 4.26 -5.00
N PRO A 8 -6.43 4.08 -6.31
CA PRO A 8 -7.74 3.67 -6.82
C PRO A 8 -8.06 2.19 -6.51
N ALA A 9 -7.08 1.41 -6.05
CA ALA A 9 -7.27 -0.01 -5.77
C ALA A 9 -8.25 -0.23 -4.60
N ARG A 10 -9.12 -1.24 -4.75
CA ARG A 10 -10.05 -1.63 -3.69
C ARG A 10 -9.35 -2.44 -2.60
N LEU A 11 -9.29 -1.90 -1.38
CA LEU A 11 -8.54 -2.46 -0.25
C LEU A 11 -9.42 -3.08 0.85
N ASP A 12 -10.71 -3.26 0.59
CA ASP A 12 -11.65 -3.93 1.51
C ASP A 12 -11.42 -5.45 1.59
N ASN A 13 -12.02 -6.10 2.58
CA ASN A 13 -11.85 -7.53 2.84
C ASN A 13 -12.28 -8.43 1.68
N GLU A 14 -13.33 -8.06 0.94
CA GLU A 14 -13.82 -8.87 -0.18
C GLU A 14 -12.88 -8.76 -1.37
N SER A 15 -12.38 -7.55 -1.65
CA SER A 15 -11.53 -7.27 -2.82
C SER A 15 -10.04 -7.52 -2.59
N PHE A 16 -9.59 -7.49 -1.34
CA PHE A 16 -8.19 -7.70 -0.94
C PHE A 16 -8.10 -8.39 0.43
N PRO A 17 -8.35 -9.72 0.49
CA PRO A 17 -8.33 -10.47 1.74
C PRO A 17 -6.92 -10.53 2.37
N PHE A 18 -6.85 -10.94 3.63
CA PHE A 18 -5.57 -11.16 4.32
C PHE A 18 -4.74 -12.23 3.58
N LEU A 19 -3.40 -12.06 3.58
CA LEU A 19 -2.43 -12.88 2.83
C LEU A 19 -2.51 -12.79 1.30
N MET A 20 -3.25 -11.82 0.74
CA MET A 20 -3.12 -11.47 -0.67
C MET A 20 -1.93 -10.52 -0.91
N SER A 21 -1.34 -10.65 -2.09
CA SER A 21 -0.29 -9.78 -2.61
C SER A 21 -0.59 -9.45 -4.07
N ARG A 22 -0.64 -8.17 -4.42
CA ARG A 22 -0.82 -7.72 -5.81
C ARG A 22 -0.23 -6.34 -6.02
N GLU A 23 -0.10 -5.94 -7.28
CA GLU A 23 0.35 -4.61 -7.64
C GLU A 23 -0.80 -3.60 -7.58
N ILE A 24 -0.52 -2.43 -7.02
CA ILE A 24 -1.43 -1.30 -6.92
C ILE A 24 -0.70 -0.01 -7.32
N GLU A 25 -1.46 0.97 -7.80
CA GLU A 25 -0.96 2.32 -8.00
C GLU A 25 -0.86 3.02 -6.64
N LEU A 26 0.25 3.69 -6.37
CA LEU A 26 0.45 4.49 -5.15
C LEU A 26 1.26 5.73 -5.50
N GLY A 27 0.61 6.90 -5.48
CA GLY A 27 1.20 8.12 -6.03
C GLY A 27 1.49 7.97 -7.53
N TYR A 28 2.76 8.13 -7.93
CA TYR A 28 3.21 7.96 -9.32
C TYR A 28 3.90 6.61 -9.59
N ALA A 29 3.81 5.65 -8.67
CA ALA A 29 4.48 4.36 -8.77
C ALA A 29 3.50 3.18 -8.81
N LEU A 30 3.88 2.11 -9.50
CA LEU A 30 3.28 0.80 -9.35
C LEU A 30 4.05 0.04 -8.27
N VAL A 31 3.37 -0.30 -7.17
CA VAL A 31 3.99 -0.92 -5.99
C VAL A 31 3.35 -2.28 -5.71
N ARG A 32 4.10 -3.22 -5.13
CA ARG A 32 3.51 -4.46 -4.63
C ARG A 32 2.98 -4.22 -3.22
N ALA A 33 1.68 -4.37 -3.04
CA ALA A 33 1.06 -4.34 -1.72
C ALA A 33 0.73 -5.77 -1.26
N SER A 34 1.21 -6.14 -0.08
CA SER A 34 0.91 -7.40 0.58
C SER A 34 0.16 -7.14 1.87
N ARG A 35 -1.03 -7.72 2.02
CA ARG A 35 -1.83 -7.57 3.26
C ARG A 35 -1.39 -8.60 4.28
N ILE A 36 -0.28 -8.27 4.93
CA ILE A 36 0.36 -9.04 5.98
C ILE A 36 0.88 -8.06 7.05
N THR A 37 1.04 -8.54 8.28
CA THR A 37 1.48 -7.75 9.42
C THR A 37 2.22 -8.62 10.41
N TYR A 38 3.32 -8.10 10.95
CA TYR A 38 4.07 -8.75 12.02
C TYR A 38 3.63 -8.32 13.43
N VAL A 39 2.88 -7.20 13.53
CA VAL A 39 2.45 -6.63 14.82
C VAL A 39 1.03 -7.04 15.22
N GLY A 40 0.33 -7.81 14.38
CA GLY A 40 -1.01 -8.34 14.67
C GLY A 40 -2.16 -7.35 14.41
N GLU A 41 -1.86 -6.12 14.00
CA GLU A 41 -2.84 -5.12 13.61
C GLU A 41 -3.01 -5.05 12.08
N LEU A 42 -4.10 -4.41 11.62
CA LEU A 42 -4.32 -4.19 10.19
C LEU A 42 -3.16 -3.40 9.58
N GLY A 43 -2.41 -4.05 8.69
CA GLY A 43 -1.23 -3.47 8.07
C GLY A 43 -1.00 -4.00 6.66
N TRP A 44 -0.05 -3.35 6.00
CA TRP A 44 0.37 -3.63 4.64
C TRP A 44 1.89 -3.56 4.57
N GLU A 45 2.50 -4.52 3.88
CA GLU A 45 3.85 -4.37 3.37
C GLU A 45 3.79 -3.81 1.96
N ILE A 46 4.53 -2.73 1.71
CA ILE A 46 4.59 -2.07 0.42
C ILE A 46 6.03 -2.19 -0.11
N TYR A 47 6.20 -2.90 -1.22
CA TYR A 47 7.49 -2.99 -1.92
C TYR A 47 7.47 -2.00 -3.08
N VAL A 48 8.42 -1.06 -3.04
CA VAL A 48 8.49 0.08 -3.95
C VAL A 48 9.75 -0.05 -4.81
N PRO A 49 9.69 0.21 -6.13
CA PRO A 49 10.90 0.36 -6.94
C PRO A 49 11.78 1.48 -6.37
N SER A 50 13.09 1.23 -6.30
CA SER A 50 14.03 2.09 -5.57
C SER A 50 14.01 3.55 -6.06
N GLU A 51 13.77 3.78 -7.34
CA GLU A 51 13.67 5.12 -7.93
C GLU A 51 12.46 5.94 -7.43
N PHE A 52 11.42 5.29 -6.91
CA PHE A 52 10.21 5.93 -6.38
C PHE A 52 10.10 5.86 -4.85
N ALA A 53 11.09 5.28 -4.17
CA ALA A 53 11.02 5.07 -2.72
C ALA A 53 10.80 6.38 -1.94
N CYS A 54 11.55 7.44 -2.25
CA CYS A 54 11.40 8.73 -1.58
C CYS A 54 10.04 9.37 -1.85
N SER A 55 9.59 9.40 -3.11
CA SER A 55 8.31 10.04 -3.45
C SER A 55 7.11 9.30 -2.87
N VAL A 56 7.13 7.97 -2.87
CA VAL A 56 6.08 7.17 -2.22
C VAL A 56 6.08 7.39 -0.71
N TYR A 57 7.26 7.47 -0.09
CA TYR A 57 7.37 7.78 1.34
C TYR A 57 6.79 9.16 1.66
N ASP A 58 7.17 10.19 0.91
CA ASP A 58 6.68 11.56 1.13
C ASP A 58 5.15 11.63 1.01
N VAL A 59 4.57 10.99 -0.01
CA VAL A 59 3.11 10.94 -0.20
C VAL A 59 2.40 10.21 0.94
N LEU A 60 2.98 9.13 1.47
CA LEU A 60 2.42 8.41 2.62
C LEU A 60 2.45 9.28 3.89
N VAL A 61 3.59 9.92 4.16
CA VAL A 61 3.77 10.77 5.35
C VAL A 61 2.90 12.02 5.29
N GLU A 62 2.77 12.65 4.11
CA GLU A 62 1.90 13.81 3.93
C GLU A 62 0.43 13.45 4.19
N ALA A 63 0.03 12.22 3.88
CA ALA A 63 -1.34 11.75 4.06
C ALA A 63 -1.67 11.24 5.48
N GLY A 64 -0.68 10.84 6.30
CA GLY A 64 -0.84 10.56 7.74
C GLY A 64 -0.20 9.29 8.26
#